data_AF-A0A8K0JVK5-F1
#
_entry.id   AF-A0A8K0JVK5-F1
#
_cell.length_a   1.000
_cell.length_b   1.000
_cell.length_c   1.000
_cell.angle_alpha   90.00
_cell.angle_beta   90.00
_cell.angle_gamma   90.00
#
_symmetry.space_group_name_H-M   'P 1'
#
loop_
_entity.id
_entity.type
_entity.pdbx_description
1 polymer ?
#
loop_
_entity_poly.entity_id
_entity_poly.type
_entity_poly.pdbx_seq_one_letter_code
_entity_poly.pdbx_strand_id
1 'polypeptide(L)'
;MFLSVQEKFSDHQNWFGIDDNLGPVAISIRREKLEQDNSNGNSNSSDTSTQYLYRLVVRTSESYIFLDKSLRLGIQSPQTEEQLLKLDQQGLTTHYKVGIMYCRAGQSTEEEMYNNEEAGPAFSEFLETIGQRVRLKGFDKYKAGLDNKTDSTGLYSVYAQYQDCEIMFHVSTLLPFTPNNRQQLLRKRHIGNDIVTIVFQEPGALPFTPKNIRSQFQHVFIVVRALNPCTENVQYSVAVSRSKEVPVFGPPIVEGAVYPKSKAFADFLLAKVINAENAAHRSEKFATMATRTRQEYLKDLTANYSTTTPVDTGQKFSMLSFSSKKKERHKPPRFLPDAAQRGAISWQVLLDDSGQSTLVECFLAISNETFVLIEESSQEIVFVTPCKAILGWAAQANRLV
;
A
#
# COMPACT_ATOMS: atom_id res chain seq x y z
N MET A 1 7.35 -18.72 19.97
CA MET A 1 7.23 -19.90 19.08
C MET A 1 8.59 -20.08 18.40
N PHE A 2 9.36 -21.11 18.74
CA PHE A 2 10.64 -21.39 18.07
C PHE A 2 10.36 -22.32 16.89
N LEU A 3 10.54 -21.81 15.67
CA LEU A 3 10.44 -22.61 14.45
C LEU A 3 11.74 -23.39 14.27
N SER A 4 11.65 -24.72 14.41
CA SER A 4 12.74 -25.64 14.12
C SER A 4 12.85 -25.83 12.61
N VAL A 5 13.80 -25.12 11.98
CA VAL A 5 14.12 -25.30 10.56
C VAL A 5 15.05 -26.51 10.42
N GLN A 6 14.53 -27.64 9.93
CA GLN A 6 15.36 -28.80 9.60
C GLN A 6 16.32 -28.49 8.44
N GLU A 7 17.50 -29.07 8.54
CA GLU A 7 18.77 -28.63 7.95
C GLU A 7 18.96 -28.88 6.45
N LYS A 8 17.88 -28.98 5.66
CA LYS A 8 17.98 -29.16 4.22
C LYS A 8 16.92 -28.36 3.46
N PHE A 9 17.41 -27.47 2.59
CA PHE A 9 16.75 -26.74 1.49
C PHE A 9 16.31 -25.28 1.73
N SER A 10 16.78 -24.47 0.77
CA SER A 10 16.61 -23.03 0.43
C SER A 10 16.88 -21.98 1.53
N ASP A 11 17.61 -20.91 1.17
CA ASP A 11 17.85 -19.72 2.00
C ASP A 11 16.55 -19.02 2.45
N HIS A 12 15.43 -19.35 1.80
CA HIS A 12 14.10 -18.78 1.96
C HIS A 12 13.05 -19.90 2.09
N GLN A 13 12.13 -19.76 3.04
CA GLN A 13 11.02 -20.70 3.28
C GLN A 13 9.71 -19.95 3.48
N ASN A 14 8.64 -20.45 2.89
CA ASN A 14 7.29 -19.93 3.06
C ASN A 14 6.43 -20.92 3.83
N TRP A 15 5.51 -20.43 4.64
CA TRP A 15 4.58 -21.21 5.44
C TRP A 15 3.18 -20.61 5.32
N PHE A 16 2.17 -21.44 5.12
CA PHE A 16 0.78 -21.02 4.89
C PHE A 16 -0.17 -21.80 5.80
N GLY A 17 -1.24 -21.17 6.27
CA GLY A 17 -2.23 -21.86 7.09
C GLY A 17 -3.47 -21.03 7.33
N ILE A 18 -4.47 -21.64 7.96
CA ILE A 18 -5.69 -20.97 8.40
C ILE A 18 -5.69 -20.99 9.92
N ASP A 19 -5.57 -19.82 10.53
CA ASP A 19 -5.74 -19.65 11.97
C ASP A 19 -7.21 -19.39 12.31
N ASP A 20 -7.68 -19.95 13.42
CA ASP A 20 -9.07 -19.83 13.86
C ASP A 20 -9.47 -18.38 14.22
N ASN A 21 -8.51 -17.55 14.63
CA ASN A 21 -8.74 -16.16 15.02
C ASN A 21 -8.30 -15.17 13.92
N LEU A 22 -7.25 -15.47 13.17
CA LEU A 22 -6.71 -14.54 12.16
C LEU A 22 -7.21 -14.80 10.74
N GLY A 23 -7.85 -15.95 10.53
CA GLY A 23 -8.12 -16.46 9.20
C GLY A 23 -6.83 -16.87 8.49
N PRO A 24 -6.74 -16.70 7.16
CA PRO A 24 -5.60 -17.20 6.40
C PRO A 24 -4.32 -16.39 6.68
N VAL A 25 -3.19 -17.09 6.85
CA VAL A 25 -1.89 -16.52 7.20
C VAL A 25 -0.81 -17.03 6.25
N ALA A 26 0.12 -16.15 5.87
CA ALA A 26 1.34 -16.51 5.17
C ALA A 26 2.58 -15.93 5.85
N ILE A 27 3.61 -16.76 6.04
CA ILE A 27 4.86 -16.40 6.70
C ILE A 27 6.02 -16.74 5.78
N SER A 28 6.87 -15.76 5.48
CA SER A 28 8.15 -15.98 4.78
C SER A 28 9.30 -15.81 5.76
N ILE A 29 10.25 -16.74 5.74
CA ILE A 29 11.43 -16.78 6.60
C ILE A 29 12.65 -16.89 5.70
N ARG A 30 13.60 -15.97 5.83
CA ARG A 30 14.89 -16.06 5.14
C ARG A 30 16.01 -16.12 6.16
N ARG A 31 16.96 -17.04 5.98
CA ARG A 31 18.19 -17.14 6.78
C ARG A 31 19.35 -16.62 5.94
N GLU A 32 20.03 -15.59 6.42
CA GLU A 32 21.21 -14.99 5.79
C GLU A 32 22.42 -15.21 6.69
N LYS A 33 23.58 -15.61 6.15
CA LYS A 33 24.82 -15.74 6.92
C LYS A 33 25.45 -14.35 7.07
N LEU A 34 25.83 -13.96 8.28
CA LEU A 34 26.56 -12.71 8.51
C LEU A 34 28.02 -12.90 8.10
N GLU A 35 28.52 -12.06 7.18
CA GLU A 35 29.94 -12.04 6.82
C GLU A 35 30.73 -11.44 7.99
N GLN A 36 31.82 -12.09 8.38
CA GLN A 36 32.74 -11.57 9.41
C GLN A 36 33.69 -10.57 8.75
N ASP A 37 33.67 -9.32 9.21
CA ASP A 37 34.69 -8.35 8.87
C ASP A 37 36.06 -8.81 9.40
N ASN A 38 36.92 -9.28 8.49
CA ASN A 38 38.31 -9.64 8.80
C ASN A 38 39.20 -8.38 8.93
N SER A 39 38.81 -7.43 9.77
CA SER A 39 39.54 -6.16 9.96
C SER A 39 40.11 -5.98 11.37
N ASN A 40 40.32 -7.05 12.13
CA ASN A 40 41.28 -7.02 13.24
C ASN A 40 41.94 -8.38 13.45
N GLY A 41 43.23 -8.43 13.10
CA GLY A 41 44.09 -9.58 13.34
C GLY A 41 44.29 -9.86 14.83
N ASN A 42 44.55 -11.14 15.11
CA ASN A 42 44.91 -11.75 16.40
C ASN A 42 43.80 -11.93 17.44
N SER A 43 43.13 -13.08 17.37
CA SER A 43 43.04 -13.97 18.54
C SER A 43 42.80 -15.42 18.10
N ASN A 44 43.66 -16.31 18.59
CA ASN A 44 43.46 -17.76 18.50
C ASN A 44 42.32 -18.16 19.44
N SER A 45 41.10 -18.27 18.92
CA SER A 45 39.99 -18.95 19.59
C SER A 45 39.23 -19.80 18.59
N SER A 46 39.28 -21.12 18.77
CA SER A 46 38.70 -22.14 17.90
C SER A 46 37.18 -22.29 18.08
N ASP A 47 36.44 -21.18 18.12
CA ASP A 47 34.98 -21.20 18.26
C ASP A 47 34.34 -20.07 17.44
N THR A 48 34.54 -20.12 16.12
CA THR A 48 33.81 -19.26 15.18
C THR A 48 32.37 -19.78 15.03
N SER A 49 31.52 -19.46 16.00
CA SER A 49 30.07 -19.65 15.86
C SER A 49 29.61 -18.85 14.63
N THR A 50 29.23 -19.53 13.56
CA THR A 50 28.67 -18.87 12.38
C THR A 50 27.38 -18.18 12.78
N GLN A 51 27.35 -16.85 12.69
CA GLN A 51 26.15 -16.06 13.01
C GLN A 51 25.24 -15.97 11.79
N TYR A 52 23.93 -16.03 12.02
CA TYR A 52 22.90 -15.96 10.99
C TYR A 52 21.88 -14.86 11.33
N LEU A 53 21.47 -14.09 10.34
CA LEU A 53 20.35 -13.16 10.37
C LEU A 53 19.09 -13.86 9.86
N TYR A 54 17.97 -13.67 10.53
CA TYR A 54 16.67 -14.19 10.07
C TYR A 54 15.74 -13.02 9.74
N ARG A 55 15.23 -12.99 8.50
CA ARG A 55 14.18 -12.04 8.08
C ARG A 55 12.84 -12.74 8.10
N LEU A 56 11.86 -12.13 8.76
CA LEU A 56 10.50 -12.64 8.89
C LEU A 56 9.50 -11.66 8.27
N VAL A 57 8.66 -12.14 7.36
CA VAL A 57 7.51 -11.40 6.83
C VAL A 57 6.25 -12.16 7.19
N VAL A 58 5.37 -11.55 7.99
CA VAL A 58 4.09 -12.13 8.40
C VAL A 58 2.96 -11.39 7.67
N ARG A 59 2.09 -12.15 7.01
CA ARG A 59 0.95 -11.63 6.25
C ARG A 59 -0.33 -12.22 6.86
N THR A 60 -1.21 -11.34 7.32
CA THR A 60 -2.51 -11.66 7.90
C THR A 60 -3.58 -10.76 7.27
N SER A 61 -4.83 -11.22 7.27
CA SER A 61 -6.01 -10.41 6.94
C SER A 61 -6.57 -9.63 8.14
N GLU A 62 -6.17 -9.98 9.36
CA GLU A 62 -6.69 -9.40 10.60
C GLU A 62 -5.63 -8.57 11.35
N SER A 63 -6.07 -7.58 12.14
CA SER A 63 -5.20 -6.62 12.85
C SER A 63 -4.56 -7.16 14.15
N TYR A 64 -4.86 -8.41 14.50
CA TYR A 64 -4.31 -9.08 15.68
C TYR A 64 -3.54 -10.32 15.21
N ILE A 65 -2.57 -10.81 15.98
CA ILE A 65 -1.79 -12.01 15.61
C ILE A 65 -1.85 -13.02 16.76
N PHE A 66 -2.55 -14.12 16.54
CA PHE A 66 -2.47 -15.37 17.28
C PHE A 66 -2.18 -16.46 16.25
N LEU A 67 -1.05 -17.16 16.36
CA LEU A 67 -0.73 -18.25 15.43
C LEU A 67 -0.97 -19.58 16.14
N ASP A 68 -2.01 -20.30 15.76
CA ASP A 68 -2.22 -21.70 16.12
C ASP A 68 -1.55 -22.65 15.08
N LYS A 69 -1.53 -23.93 15.42
CA LYS A 69 -0.71 -25.03 14.87
C LYS A 69 -1.07 -25.49 13.45
N SER A 70 -1.68 -24.64 12.62
CA SER A 70 -2.22 -25.01 11.31
C SER A 70 -1.32 -24.68 10.12
N LEU A 71 -0.14 -24.08 10.37
CA LEU A 71 0.81 -23.72 9.31
C LEU A 71 1.43 -24.97 8.66
N ARG A 72 1.50 -24.93 7.33
CA ARG A 72 2.08 -25.92 6.44
C ARG A 72 3.17 -25.29 5.59
N LEU A 73 4.21 -26.06 5.28
CA LEU A 73 5.29 -25.59 4.43
C LEU A 73 4.73 -25.27 3.04
N GLY A 74 5.01 -24.08 2.54
CA GLY A 74 4.67 -23.67 1.18
C GLY A 74 5.46 -24.46 0.14
N ILE A 75 4.83 -24.70 -1.01
CA ILE A 75 5.49 -25.31 -2.17
C ILE A 75 6.65 -24.40 -2.58
N GLN A 76 7.86 -24.95 -2.63
CA GLN A 76 9.06 -24.25 -3.06
C GLN A 76 9.06 -24.14 -4.60
N SER A 77 8.42 -23.10 -5.13
CA SER A 77 8.35 -22.84 -6.56
C SER A 77 8.39 -21.33 -6.86
N PRO A 78 8.93 -20.92 -8.02
CA PRO A 78 8.88 -19.52 -8.46
C PRO A 78 7.46 -18.95 -8.50
N GLN A 79 6.47 -19.80 -8.81
CA GLN A 79 5.06 -19.41 -8.84
C GLN A 79 4.56 -19.01 -7.44
N THR A 80 4.93 -19.74 -6.38
CA THR A 80 4.58 -19.37 -5.00
C THR A 80 5.16 -18.01 -4.63
N GLU A 81 6.42 -17.76 -4.98
CA GLU A 81 7.10 -16.49 -4.72
C GLU A 81 6.45 -15.33 -5.49
N GLU A 82 6.06 -15.56 -6.75
CA GLU A 82 5.35 -14.58 -7.57
C GLU A 82 3.98 -14.22 -6.97
N GLN A 83 3.23 -15.18 -6.44
CA GLN A 83 1.94 -14.91 -5.79
C GLN A 83 2.11 -14.13 -4.48
N LEU A 84 3.13 -14.44 -3.68
CA LEU A 84 3.45 -13.68 -2.47
C LEU A 84 3.88 -12.25 -2.79
N LEU A 85 4.69 -12.08 -3.83
CA LEU A 85 5.11 -10.76 -4.30
C LEU A 85 3.90 -9.94 -4.78
N LYS A 86 3.00 -10.55 -5.55
CA LYS A 86 1.74 -9.91 -5.96
C LYS A 86 0.92 -9.45 -4.77
N LEU A 87 0.80 -10.27 -3.73
CA LEU A 87 0.08 -9.94 -2.50
C LEU A 87 0.69 -8.75 -1.74
N ASP A 88 2.02 -8.66 -1.66
CA ASP A 88 2.72 -7.56 -0.99
C ASP A 88 2.62 -6.25 -1.77
N GLN A 89 2.59 -6.35 -3.10
CA GLN A 89 2.49 -5.20 -4.00
C GLN A 89 1.05 -4.63 -4.09
N GLN A 90 0.02 -5.29 -3.55
CA GLN A 90 -1.38 -4.82 -3.63
C GLN A 90 -1.61 -3.41 -3.03
N GLY A 91 -0.71 -2.94 -2.16
CA GLY A 91 -0.76 -1.59 -1.59
C GLY A 91 0.16 -0.56 -2.26
N LEU A 92 0.96 -0.97 -3.24
CA LEU A 92 1.94 -0.15 -3.93
C LEU A 92 1.47 0.07 -5.37
N THR A 93 0.63 1.08 -5.59
CA THR A 93 0.25 1.48 -6.96
C THR A 93 1.05 2.68 -7.43
N THR A 94 1.73 2.49 -8.55
CA THR A 94 2.33 3.57 -9.36
C THR A 94 1.44 3.94 -10.55
N HIS A 95 0.29 3.29 -10.70
CA HIS A 95 -0.62 3.49 -11.83
C HIS A 95 -1.94 4.09 -11.35
N TYR A 96 -2.32 5.22 -11.94
CA TYR A 96 -3.51 5.99 -11.56
C TYR A 96 -4.43 6.18 -12.77
N LYS A 97 -5.73 5.97 -12.55
CA LYS A 97 -6.77 6.20 -13.56
C LYS A 97 -7.68 7.33 -13.07
N VAL A 98 -7.88 8.33 -13.92
CA VAL A 98 -8.47 9.60 -13.47
C VAL A 98 -9.51 10.07 -14.48
N GLY A 99 -10.74 10.24 -14.04
CA GLY A 99 -11.81 10.76 -14.88
C GLY A 99 -11.61 12.25 -15.17
N ILE A 100 -11.90 12.71 -16.39
CA ILE A 100 -12.00 14.14 -16.70
C ILE A 100 -13.35 14.46 -17.36
N MET A 101 -14.15 15.25 -16.67
CA MET A 101 -15.44 15.76 -17.15
C MET A 101 -15.28 17.20 -17.63
N TYR A 102 -15.80 17.49 -18.82
CA TYR A 102 -15.83 18.84 -19.39
C TYR A 102 -17.18 19.50 -19.11
N CYS A 103 -17.17 20.61 -18.38
CA CYS A 103 -18.33 21.43 -18.05
C CYS A 103 -18.28 22.72 -18.88
N ARG A 104 -19.17 22.81 -19.88
CA ARG A 104 -19.29 23.96 -20.78
C ARG A 104 -20.05 25.12 -20.12
N ALA A 105 -20.03 26.27 -20.77
CA ALA A 105 -20.87 27.40 -20.41
C ALA A 105 -22.35 26.98 -20.30
N GLY A 106 -23.00 27.39 -19.22
CA GLY A 106 -24.41 27.04 -18.94
C GLY A 106 -24.66 25.63 -18.41
N GLN A 107 -23.66 24.74 -18.33
CA GLN A 107 -23.82 23.38 -17.80
C GLN A 107 -23.52 23.31 -16.29
N SER A 108 -24.16 22.37 -15.60
CA SER A 108 -23.83 22.01 -14.19
C SER A 108 -23.99 20.52 -13.88
N THR A 109 -24.67 19.76 -14.73
CA THR A 109 -25.11 18.40 -14.42
C THR A 109 -24.20 17.34 -15.03
N GLU A 110 -24.19 16.16 -14.40
CA GLU A 110 -23.48 14.97 -14.90
C GLU A 110 -23.87 14.61 -16.34
N GLU A 111 -25.19 14.59 -16.61
CA GLU A 111 -25.74 14.22 -17.91
C GLU A 111 -25.27 15.18 -19.00
N GLU A 112 -25.35 16.50 -18.77
CA GLU A 112 -24.89 17.51 -19.73
C GLU A 112 -23.41 17.31 -20.08
N MET A 113 -22.56 17.13 -19.08
CA MET A 113 -21.12 16.97 -19.27
C MET A 113 -20.78 15.69 -20.04
N TYR A 114 -21.46 14.57 -19.76
CA TYR A 114 -21.24 13.32 -20.49
C TYR A 114 -21.68 13.39 -21.95
N ASN A 115 -22.67 14.23 -22.28
CA ASN A 115 -23.17 14.38 -23.64
C ASN A 115 -22.37 15.38 -24.49
N ASN A 116 -21.28 15.96 -23.97
CA ASN A 116 -20.39 16.80 -24.76
C ASN A 116 -19.61 15.96 -25.78
N GLU A 117 -19.91 16.11 -27.07
CA GLU A 117 -19.23 15.38 -28.15
C GLU A 117 -17.82 15.89 -28.39
N GLU A 118 -17.64 17.22 -28.39
CA GLU A 118 -16.38 17.87 -28.76
C GLU A 118 -15.72 18.59 -27.59
N ALA A 119 -14.40 18.74 -27.63
CA ALA A 119 -13.65 19.60 -26.71
C ALA A 119 -13.68 21.06 -27.23
N GLY A 120 -13.91 22.01 -26.34
CA GLY A 120 -13.69 23.43 -26.65
C GLY A 120 -12.23 23.85 -26.49
N PRO A 121 -11.83 25.03 -26.99
CA PRO A 121 -10.43 25.49 -26.98
C PRO A 121 -9.82 25.56 -25.57
N ALA A 122 -10.58 26.07 -24.59
CA ALA A 122 -10.13 26.17 -23.21
C ALA A 122 -9.85 24.79 -22.58
N PHE A 123 -10.69 23.80 -22.91
CA PHE A 123 -10.52 22.44 -22.42
C PHE A 123 -9.33 21.75 -23.07
N SER A 124 -9.15 21.91 -24.39
CA SER A 124 -7.98 21.39 -25.11
C SER A 124 -6.67 21.97 -24.57
N GLU A 125 -6.61 23.29 -24.33
CA GLU A 125 -5.45 23.93 -23.71
C GLU A 125 -5.14 23.36 -22.31
N PHE A 126 -6.16 23.10 -21.51
CA PHE A 126 -6.00 22.49 -20.19
C PHE A 126 -5.45 21.06 -20.31
N LEU A 127 -6.00 20.24 -21.20
CA LEU A 127 -5.54 18.86 -21.42
C LEU A 127 -4.06 18.82 -21.84
N GLU A 128 -3.64 19.73 -22.71
CA GLU A 128 -2.23 19.89 -23.12
C GLU A 128 -1.32 20.37 -21.97
N THR A 129 -1.88 21.09 -21.00
CA THR A 129 -1.12 21.57 -19.82
C THR A 129 -0.78 20.42 -18.88
N ILE A 130 -1.70 19.47 -18.69
CA ILE A 130 -1.61 18.45 -17.63
C ILE A 130 -1.02 17.12 -18.10
N GLY A 131 -0.91 16.91 -19.42
CA GLY A 131 -0.40 15.67 -19.96
C GLY A 131 -0.24 15.69 -21.47
N GLN A 132 0.23 14.55 -22.00
CA GLN A 132 0.44 14.34 -23.42
C GLN A 132 -0.75 13.62 -24.04
N ARG A 133 -1.23 14.13 -25.18
CA ARG A 133 -2.20 13.41 -26.00
C ARG A 133 -1.52 12.20 -26.66
N VAL A 134 -2.05 11.00 -26.42
CA VAL A 134 -1.47 9.73 -26.90
C VAL A 134 -2.48 8.95 -27.75
N ARG A 135 -2.01 8.29 -28.81
CA ARG A 135 -2.81 7.35 -29.61
C ARG A 135 -2.97 6.06 -28.83
N LEU A 136 -4.20 5.60 -28.63
CA LEU A 136 -4.45 4.38 -27.85
C LEU A 136 -4.03 3.11 -28.60
N LYS A 137 -4.28 3.01 -29.90
CA LYS A 137 -3.90 1.83 -30.69
C LYS A 137 -2.38 1.67 -30.71
N GLY A 138 -1.91 0.53 -30.22
CA GLY A 138 -0.48 0.25 -30.08
C GLY A 138 0.19 0.93 -28.88
N PHE A 139 -0.55 1.62 -28.01
CA PHE A 139 0.00 2.15 -26.77
C PHE A 139 0.42 1.01 -25.84
N ASP A 140 1.67 1.05 -25.38
CA ASP A 140 2.35 -0.03 -24.65
C ASP A 140 2.56 0.26 -23.16
N LYS A 141 2.17 1.46 -22.71
CA LYS A 141 2.20 1.92 -21.32
C LYS A 141 0.88 1.69 -20.58
N TYR A 142 0.76 2.20 -19.36
CA TYR A 142 -0.46 2.04 -18.55
C TYR A 142 -1.70 2.64 -19.23
N LYS A 143 -2.70 1.78 -19.51
CA LYS A 143 -3.89 2.12 -20.30
C LYS A 143 -5.19 2.24 -19.52
N ALA A 144 -5.17 2.00 -18.20
CA ALA A 144 -6.35 2.10 -17.32
C ALA A 144 -7.64 1.39 -17.80
N GLY A 145 -7.52 0.33 -18.60
CA GLY A 145 -8.68 -0.39 -19.15
C GLY A 145 -9.26 0.22 -20.43
N LEU A 146 -8.61 1.22 -21.02
CA LEU A 146 -8.85 1.66 -22.40
C LEU A 146 -8.33 0.62 -23.40
N ASP A 147 -9.03 0.51 -24.52
CA ASP A 147 -8.69 -0.39 -25.62
C ASP A 147 -7.52 0.15 -26.44
N ASN A 148 -6.47 -0.65 -26.55
CA ASN A 148 -5.27 -0.35 -27.34
C ASN A 148 -5.14 -1.19 -28.62
N LYS A 149 -6.20 -1.90 -29.04
CA LYS A 149 -6.21 -2.80 -30.21
C LYS A 149 -7.19 -2.37 -31.28
N THR A 150 -8.44 -2.08 -30.90
CA THR A 150 -9.57 -1.93 -31.85
C THR A 150 -10.25 -0.56 -31.83
N ASP A 151 -9.72 0.41 -31.09
CA ASP A 151 -10.27 1.76 -30.96
C ASP A 151 -11.68 1.84 -30.33
N SER A 152 -12.11 0.78 -29.66
CA SER A 152 -13.45 0.68 -29.08
C SER A 152 -13.71 1.64 -27.92
N THR A 153 -12.65 2.21 -27.33
CA THR A 153 -12.73 3.23 -26.27
C THR A 153 -12.20 4.59 -26.74
N GLY A 154 -12.23 4.85 -28.06
CA GLY A 154 -11.74 6.09 -28.66
C GLY A 154 -10.35 5.94 -29.27
N LEU A 155 -9.94 6.96 -30.02
CA LEU A 155 -8.66 6.94 -30.74
C LEU A 155 -7.50 7.45 -29.89
N TYR A 156 -7.76 8.43 -29.03
CA TYR A 156 -6.74 9.11 -28.24
C TYR A 156 -7.17 9.22 -26.79
N SER A 157 -6.20 9.38 -25.91
CA SER A 157 -6.45 9.90 -24.57
C SER A 157 -5.35 10.87 -24.15
N VAL A 158 -5.38 11.33 -22.92
CA VAL A 158 -4.30 12.09 -22.29
C VAL A 158 -3.61 11.19 -21.27
N TYR A 159 -2.29 11.21 -21.29
CA TYR A 159 -1.41 10.44 -20.42
C TYR A 159 -0.38 11.38 -19.79
N ALA A 160 -0.08 11.19 -18.51
CA ALA A 160 0.98 11.92 -17.83
C ALA A 160 1.89 10.95 -17.07
N GLN A 161 3.16 11.34 -16.95
CA GLN A 161 4.10 10.68 -16.05
C GLN A 161 4.54 11.71 -15.03
N TYR A 162 4.43 11.37 -13.75
CA TYR A 162 4.83 12.22 -12.64
C TYR A 162 5.64 11.39 -11.66
N GLN A 163 6.94 11.70 -11.55
CA GLN A 163 7.89 10.83 -10.85
C GLN A 163 7.82 9.41 -11.43
N ASP A 164 7.73 8.39 -10.58
CA ASP A 164 7.59 6.99 -10.97
C ASP A 164 6.13 6.57 -11.20
N CYS A 165 5.19 7.53 -11.25
CA CYS A 165 3.78 7.25 -11.44
C CYS A 165 3.33 7.48 -12.90
N GLU A 166 2.54 6.55 -13.43
CA GLU A 166 1.82 6.69 -14.69
C GLU A 166 0.36 7.05 -14.43
N ILE A 167 -0.13 8.09 -15.09
CA ILE A 167 -1.51 8.56 -14.97
C ILE A 167 -2.17 8.51 -16.34
N MET A 168 -3.21 7.68 -16.46
CA MET A 168 -4.07 7.65 -17.65
C MET A 168 -5.38 8.35 -17.36
N PHE A 169 -5.72 9.33 -18.18
CA PHE A 169 -6.96 10.09 -18.02
C PHE A 169 -8.08 9.45 -18.83
N HIS A 170 -9.27 9.31 -18.26
CA HIS A 170 -10.50 9.00 -18.97
C HIS A 170 -11.19 10.31 -19.35
N VAL A 171 -10.86 10.85 -20.52
CA VAL A 171 -11.36 12.16 -20.96
C VAL A 171 -12.74 12.01 -21.62
N SER A 172 -13.76 12.64 -21.04
CA SER A 172 -15.16 12.54 -21.48
C SER A 172 -15.36 12.74 -22.98
N THR A 173 -14.73 13.75 -23.58
CA THR A 173 -14.85 14.07 -25.02
C THR A 173 -13.98 13.19 -25.93
N LEU A 174 -13.03 12.43 -25.39
CA LEU A 174 -12.19 11.50 -26.17
C LEU A 174 -12.70 10.05 -26.12
N LEU A 175 -13.62 9.75 -25.20
CA LEU A 175 -14.36 8.50 -25.17
C LEU A 175 -15.49 8.50 -26.21
N PRO A 176 -15.86 7.33 -26.77
CA PRO A 176 -16.90 7.26 -27.80
C PRO A 176 -18.21 7.86 -27.33
N PHE A 177 -18.80 8.69 -28.17
CA PHE A 177 -20.16 9.18 -27.99
C PHE A 177 -21.14 8.15 -28.55
N THR A 178 -22.20 7.86 -27.80
CA THR A 178 -23.28 6.99 -28.28
C THR A 178 -24.52 7.83 -28.55
N PRO A 179 -24.89 8.07 -29.83
CA PRO A 179 -26.13 8.75 -30.16
C PRO A 179 -27.32 8.02 -29.53
N ASN A 180 -28.35 8.77 -29.13
CA ASN A 180 -29.59 8.24 -28.51
C ASN A 180 -29.43 7.56 -27.15
N ASN A 181 -28.23 7.56 -26.54
CA ASN A 181 -28.01 7.13 -25.16
C ASN A 181 -27.70 8.33 -24.26
N ARG A 182 -28.74 9.01 -23.76
CA ARG A 182 -28.58 10.19 -22.89
C ARG A 182 -27.71 9.93 -21.66
N GLN A 183 -27.69 8.69 -21.15
CA GLN A 183 -26.87 8.32 -19.99
C GLN A 183 -25.39 8.11 -20.34
N GLN A 184 -25.04 7.99 -21.63
CA GLN A 184 -23.69 7.78 -22.13
C GLN A 184 -22.94 6.67 -21.35
N LEU A 185 -23.59 5.52 -21.20
CA LEU A 185 -23.13 4.43 -20.34
C LEU A 185 -21.69 3.98 -20.61
N LEU A 186 -21.22 4.03 -21.86
CA LEU A 186 -19.84 3.69 -22.20
C LEU A 186 -18.84 4.67 -21.59
N ARG A 187 -19.14 5.98 -21.61
CA ARG A 187 -18.32 7.01 -20.95
C ARG A 187 -18.39 6.87 -19.44
N LYS A 188 -19.59 6.69 -18.90
CA LYS A 188 -19.84 6.50 -17.47
C LYS A 188 -19.21 5.21 -16.92
N ARG A 189 -19.09 4.16 -17.72
CA ARG A 189 -18.39 2.92 -17.33
C ARG A 189 -16.91 3.13 -17.03
N HIS A 190 -16.25 4.07 -17.70
CA HIS A 190 -14.86 4.42 -17.41
C HIS A 190 -14.80 5.45 -16.29
N ILE A 191 -15.30 6.66 -16.55
CA ILE A 191 -15.18 7.81 -15.64
C ILE A 191 -15.93 7.58 -14.32
N GLY A 192 -17.13 7.00 -14.39
CA GLY A 192 -17.95 6.71 -13.21
C GLY A 192 -17.36 5.64 -12.31
N ASN A 193 -16.35 4.89 -12.78
CA ASN A 193 -15.61 3.88 -12.00
C ASN A 193 -14.22 4.36 -11.55
N ASP A 194 -13.90 5.64 -11.76
CA ASP A 194 -12.69 6.26 -11.26
C ASP A 194 -12.93 6.81 -9.85
N ILE A 195 -11.92 6.71 -8.99
CA ILE A 195 -12.02 7.20 -7.60
C ILE A 195 -11.97 8.72 -7.57
N VAL A 196 -11.07 9.29 -8.38
CA VAL A 196 -10.84 10.72 -8.54
C VAL A 196 -11.35 11.16 -9.91
N THR A 197 -12.11 12.26 -9.95
CA THR A 197 -12.58 12.88 -11.19
C THR A 197 -12.24 14.37 -11.19
N ILE A 198 -11.55 14.83 -12.23
CA ILE A 198 -11.36 16.25 -12.51
C ILE A 198 -12.61 16.76 -13.23
N VAL A 199 -13.17 17.86 -12.76
CA VAL A 199 -14.26 18.59 -13.43
C VAL A 199 -13.68 19.89 -13.95
N PHE A 200 -13.44 19.97 -15.25
CA PHE A 200 -12.96 21.19 -15.88
C PHE A 200 -14.14 22.11 -16.20
N GLN A 201 -14.09 23.35 -15.75
CA GLN A 201 -15.10 24.37 -15.98
C GLN A 201 -14.54 25.49 -16.85
N GLU A 202 -15.15 25.70 -18.02
CA GLU A 202 -14.85 26.87 -18.85
C GLU A 202 -15.61 28.12 -18.37
N PRO A 203 -15.23 29.32 -18.85
CA PRO A 203 -15.94 30.55 -18.52
C PRO A 203 -17.44 30.44 -18.83
N GLY A 204 -18.27 30.77 -17.84
CA GLY A 204 -19.73 30.69 -17.95
C GLY A 204 -20.36 29.36 -17.50
N ALA A 205 -19.55 28.36 -17.11
CA ALA A 205 -20.08 27.14 -16.50
C ALA A 205 -20.79 27.46 -15.16
N LEU A 206 -21.88 26.76 -14.87
CA LEU A 206 -22.64 26.92 -13.63
C LEU A 206 -21.94 26.18 -12.46
N PRO A 207 -22.25 26.51 -11.20
CA PRO A 207 -21.63 25.83 -10.06
C PRO A 207 -21.84 24.31 -10.08
N PHE A 208 -20.75 23.56 -9.98
CA PHE A 208 -20.78 22.11 -9.89
C PHE A 208 -21.11 21.64 -8.46
N THR A 209 -21.97 20.62 -8.34
CA THR A 209 -22.21 19.93 -7.07
C THR A 209 -22.14 18.41 -7.25
N PRO A 210 -21.35 17.69 -6.42
CA PRO A 210 -21.25 16.24 -6.52
C PRO A 210 -22.47 15.52 -5.95
N LYS A 211 -23.40 16.22 -5.27
CA LYS A 211 -24.60 15.64 -4.65
C LYS A 211 -25.48 14.86 -5.63
N ASN A 212 -25.46 15.26 -6.89
CA ASN A 212 -26.29 14.66 -7.94
C ASN A 212 -25.54 13.58 -8.76
N ILE A 213 -24.27 13.30 -8.45
CA ILE A 213 -23.49 12.27 -9.14
C ILE A 213 -23.89 10.90 -8.60
N ARG A 214 -24.32 10.02 -9.50
CA ARG A 214 -24.70 8.64 -9.16
C ARG A 214 -23.55 7.70 -9.47
N SER A 215 -22.60 7.56 -8.53
CA SER A 215 -21.50 6.59 -8.61
C SER A 215 -21.17 6.00 -7.23
N GLN A 216 -20.81 4.72 -7.20
CA GLN A 216 -20.28 4.03 -6.02
C GLN A 216 -18.76 4.14 -5.88
N PHE A 217 -18.07 4.62 -6.91
CA PHE A 217 -16.60 4.65 -6.99
C PHE A 217 -16.04 6.07 -6.91
N GLN A 218 -16.73 7.08 -7.45
CA GLN A 218 -16.27 8.47 -7.41
C GLN A 218 -16.41 9.03 -5.99
N HIS A 219 -15.29 9.24 -5.31
CA HIS A 219 -15.26 9.79 -3.94
C HIS A 219 -14.59 11.16 -3.85
N VAL A 220 -13.84 11.56 -4.88
CA VAL A 220 -13.16 12.85 -4.93
C VAL A 220 -13.38 13.54 -6.27
N PHE A 221 -13.79 14.80 -6.21
CA PHE A 221 -13.92 15.70 -7.36
C PHE A 221 -12.95 16.86 -7.19
N ILE A 222 -12.05 17.04 -8.16
CA ILE A 222 -11.16 18.20 -8.25
C ILE A 222 -11.71 19.11 -9.34
N VAL A 223 -12.30 20.23 -8.94
CA VAL A 223 -12.90 21.20 -9.86
C VAL A 223 -11.80 22.18 -10.29
N VAL A 224 -11.54 22.26 -11.59
CA VAL A 224 -10.56 23.18 -12.17
C VAL A 224 -11.31 24.16 -13.06
N ARG A 225 -11.32 25.44 -12.69
CA ARG A 225 -11.99 26.49 -13.46
C ARG A 225 -10.96 27.35 -14.16
N ALA A 226 -11.10 27.49 -15.48
CA ALA A 226 -10.26 28.35 -16.29
C ALA A 226 -10.66 29.82 -16.17
N LEU A 227 -9.64 30.67 -16.07
CA LEU A 227 -9.72 32.13 -16.04
C LEU A 227 -8.89 32.63 -17.23
N ASN A 228 -9.49 33.47 -18.07
CA ASN A 228 -8.86 33.99 -19.30
C ASN A 228 -8.24 32.90 -20.21
N PRO A 229 -8.93 31.77 -20.48
CA PRO A 229 -8.39 30.71 -21.31
C PRO A 229 -8.07 31.20 -22.73
N CYS A 230 -7.16 30.49 -23.40
CA CYS A 230 -6.70 30.81 -24.75
C CYS A 230 -6.05 32.21 -24.87
N THR A 231 -5.48 32.71 -23.77
CA THR A 231 -4.70 33.95 -23.72
C THR A 231 -3.37 33.69 -23.01
N GLU A 232 -2.41 34.60 -23.13
CA GLU A 232 -1.11 34.50 -22.43
C GLU A 232 -1.24 34.55 -20.89
N ASN A 233 -2.34 35.12 -20.40
CA ASN A 233 -2.62 35.29 -18.97
C ASN A 233 -3.59 34.22 -18.43
N VAL A 234 -3.66 33.06 -19.08
CA VAL A 234 -4.52 31.95 -18.63
C VAL A 234 -4.12 31.49 -17.23
N GLN A 235 -5.12 31.38 -16.36
CA GLN A 235 -4.99 30.93 -14.99
C GLN A 235 -6.06 29.89 -14.67
N TYR A 236 -5.80 29.08 -13.65
CA TYR A 236 -6.71 28.07 -13.15
C TYR A 236 -6.99 28.31 -11.68
N SER A 237 -8.24 28.22 -11.28
CA SER A 237 -8.64 28.10 -9.87
C SER A 237 -9.02 26.65 -9.60
N VAL A 238 -8.66 26.15 -8.41
CA VAL A 238 -8.88 24.74 -8.04
C VAL A 238 -9.69 24.66 -6.77
N ALA A 239 -10.71 23.82 -6.77
CA ALA A 239 -11.48 23.46 -5.58
C ALA A 239 -11.59 21.93 -5.47
N VAL A 240 -11.81 21.43 -4.27
CA VAL A 240 -11.95 19.99 -4.00
C VAL A 240 -13.26 19.74 -3.28
N SER A 241 -14.03 18.78 -3.79
CA SER A 241 -15.11 18.15 -3.04
C SER A 241 -14.79 16.68 -2.84
N ARG A 242 -14.96 16.17 -1.63
CA ARG A 242 -14.67 14.77 -1.28
C ARG A 242 -15.77 14.20 -0.39
N SER A 243 -15.93 12.88 -0.41
CA SER A 243 -16.76 12.18 0.58
C SER A 243 -16.24 12.42 1.99
N LYS A 244 -17.14 12.38 2.99
CA LYS A 244 -16.82 12.69 4.38
C LYS A 244 -15.75 11.76 4.96
N GLU A 245 -15.75 10.49 4.56
CA GLU A 245 -14.78 9.49 5.04
C GLU A 245 -13.37 9.65 4.44
N VAL A 246 -13.21 10.40 3.35
CA VAL A 246 -11.90 10.62 2.74
C VAL A 246 -11.17 11.70 3.55
N PRO A 247 -9.98 11.44 4.12
CA PRO A 247 -9.23 12.45 4.88
C PRO A 247 -8.77 13.59 3.99
N VAL A 248 -8.38 14.72 4.61
CA VAL A 248 -7.72 15.81 3.87
C VAL A 248 -6.41 15.32 3.26
N PHE A 249 -6.09 15.80 2.07
CA PHE A 249 -4.90 15.41 1.32
C PHE A 249 -4.23 16.62 0.66
N GLY A 250 -2.90 16.56 0.57
CA GLY A 250 -2.06 17.61 -0.01
C GLY A 250 -1.92 17.50 -1.53
N PRO A 251 -1.23 18.46 -2.16
CA PRO A 251 -0.78 19.74 -1.59
C PRO A 251 -1.97 20.64 -1.20
N PRO A 252 -1.88 21.48 -0.14
CA PRO A 252 -2.97 22.35 0.28
C PRO A 252 -3.34 23.37 -0.81
N ILE A 253 -4.61 23.77 -0.86
CA ILE A 253 -5.09 24.85 -1.73
C ILE A 253 -5.34 26.05 -0.82
N VAL A 254 -4.65 27.16 -1.08
CA VAL A 254 -4.91 28.42 -0.39
C VAL A 254 -6.22 29.01 -0.90
N GLU A 255 -7.03 29.58 0.00
CA GLU A 255 -8.29 30.21 -0.38
C GLU A 255 -8.05 31.36 -1.37
N GLY A 256 -8.81 31.39 -2.46
CA GLY A 256 -8.63 32.36 -3.55
C GLY A 256 -7.39 32.14 -4.43
N ALA A 257 -6.64 31.04 -4.25
CA ALA A 257 -5.47 30.75 -5.07
C ALA A 257 -5.82 30.59 -6.56
N VAL A 258 -5.01 31.22 -7.40
CA VAL A 258 -5.01 31.06 -8.85
C VAL A 258 -3.63 30.61 -9.32
N TYR A 259 -3.60 29.71 -10.29
CA TYR A 259 -2.39 29.08 -10.78
C TYR A 259 -2.21 29.41 -12.27
N PRO A 260 -1.10 30.04 -12.68
CA PRO A 260 -0.83 30.26 -14.09
C PRO A 260 -0.56 28.93 -14.81
N LYS A 261 -0.93 28.83 -16.09
CA LYS A 261 -0.55 27.72 -16.95
C LYS A 261 0.96 27.54 -16.93
N SER A 262 1.42 26.45 -16.34
CA SER A 262 2.84 26.17 -16.14
C SER A 262 3.03 24.69 -15.78
N LYS A 263 4.27 24.20 -15.92
CA LYS A 263 4.64 22.87 -15.41
C LYS A 263 4.40 22.77 -13.90
N ALA A 264 4.62 23.84 -13.15
CA ALA A 264 4.37 23.86 -11.70
C ALA A 264 2.89 23.60 -11.36
N PHE A 265 1.96 24.18 -12.12
CA PHE A 265 0.54 23.88 -11.97
C PHE A 265 0.20 22.42 -12.33
N ALA A 266 0.77 21.91 -13.43
CA ALA A 266 0.58 20.51 -13.82
C ALA A 266 1.07 19.55 -12.72
N ASP A 267 2.29 19.76 -12.23
CA ASP A 267 2.89 18.96 -11.15
C ASP A 267 2.04 19.03 -9.85
N PHE A 268 1.57 20.22 -9.49
CA PHE A 268 0.65 20.42 -8.37
C PHE A 268 -0.63 19.60 -8.53
N LEU A 269 -1.26 19.65 -9.70
CA LEU A 269 -2.52 18.96 -9.96
C LEU A 269 -2.32 17.43 -9.98
N LEU A 270 -1.26 16.93 -10.60
CA LEU A 270 -0.92 15.51 -10.64
C LEU A 270 -0.64 14.97 -9.22
N ALA A 271 0.14 15.69 -8.41
CA ALA A 271 0.36 15.34 -7.01
C ALA A 271 -0.95 15.35 -6.20
N LYS A 272 -1.83 16.33 -6.44
CA LYS A 272 -3.14 16.45 -5.78
C LYS A 272 -4.06 15.26 -6.11
N VAL A 273 -4.05 14.81 -7.37
CA VAL A 273 -4.83 13.65 -7.84
C VAL A 273 -4.32 12.35 -7.23
N ILE A 274 -2.99 12.11 -7.24
CA ILE A 274 -2.38 10.93 -6.62
C ILE A 274 -2.71 10.86 -5.12
N ASN A 275 -2.54 11.99 -4.42
CA ASN A 275 -2.82 12.06 -3.00
C ASN A 275 -4.31 11.92 -2.68
N ALA A 276 -5.21 12.36 -3.59
CA ALA A 276 -6.64 12.16 -3.46
C ALA A 276 -7.01 10.66 -3.50
N GLU A 277 -6.47 9.92 -4.46
CA GLU A 277 -6.72 8.47 -4.58
C GLU A 277 -6.13 7.71 -3.39
N ASN A 278 -4.89 8.03 -3.01
CA ASN A 278 -4.25 7.46 -1.82
C ASN A 278 -5.02 7.76 -0.53
N ALA A 279 -5.63 8.95 -0.41
CA ALA A 279 -6.49 9.27 0.71
C ALA A 279 -7.81 8.50 0.68
N ALA A 280 -8.42 8.35 -0.50
CA ALA A 280 -9.64 7.58 -0.65
C ALA A 280 -9.43 6.10 -0.30
N HIS A 281 -8.30 5.49 -0.66
CA HIS A 281 -7.97 4.12 -0.28
C HIS A 281 -7.86 3.90 1.23
N ARG A 282 -7.57 4.96 2.01
CA ARG A 282 -7.55 4.90 3.48
C ARG A 282 -8.94 5.00 4.11
N SER A 283 -10.00 5.24 3.34
CA SER A 283 -11.35 5.26 3.89
C SER A 283 -11.85 3.85 4.20
N GLU A 284 -12.74 3.71 5.18
CA GLU A 284 -13.26 2.43 5.66
C GLU A 284 -13.83 1.55 4.53
N LYS A 285 -14.55 2.16 3.58
CA LYS A 285 -15.14 1.46 2.43
C LYS A 285 -14.07 0.75 1.59
N PHE A 286 -13.01 1.46 1.24
CA PHE A 286 -11.93 0.90 0.42
C PHE A 286 -11.00 -0.01 1.21
N ALA A 287 -10.74 0.31 2.48
CA ALA A 287 -9.98 -0.55 3.38
C ALA A 287 -10.66 -1.92 3.54
N THR A 288 -11.98 -1.95 3.74
CA THR A 288 -12.75 -3.21 3.86
C THR A 288 -12.69 -4.05 2.59
N MET A 289 -12.80 -3.42 1.41
CA MET A 289 -12.67 -4.13 0.13
C MET A 289 -11.26 -4.67 -0.09
N ALA A 290 -10.22 -3.91 0.29
CA ALA A 290 -8.83 -4.33 0.20
C ALA A 290 -8.55 -5.50 1.16
N THR A 291 -9.03 -5.44 2.41
CA THR A 291 -8.91 -6.53 3.39
C THR A 291 -9.57 -7.80 2.89
N ARG A 292 -10.80 -7.71 2.35
CA ARG A 292 -11.48 -8.87 1.76
C ARG A 292 -10.70 -9.48 0.60
N THR A 293 -10.20 -8.64 -0.31
CA THR A 293 -9.38 -9.11 -1.45
C THR A 293 -8.11 -9.81 -0.95
N ARG A 294 -7.42 -9.21 0.02
CA ARG A 294 -6.23 -9.77 0.66
C ARG A 294 -6.51 -11.12 1.30
N GLN A 295 -7.65 -11.25 2.00
CA GLN A 295 -8.10 -12.49 2.62
C GLN A 295 -8.32 -13.60 1.58
N GLU A 296 -8.97 -13.30 0.46
CA GLU A 296 -9.18 -14.30 -0.60
C GLU A 296 -7.86 -14.74 -1.25
N TYR A 297 -6.90 -13.83 -1.47
CA TYR A 297 -5.56 -14.20 -1.94
C TYR A 297 -4.82 -15.11 -0.95
N LEU A 298 -4.89 -14.80 0.34
CA LEU A 298 -4.26 -15.61 1.39
C LEU A 298 -4.91 -17.01 1.49
N LYS A 299 -6.24 -17.11 1.30
CA LYS A 299 -6.93 -18.40 1.19
C LYS A 299 -6.45 -19.19 -0.01
N ASP A 300 -6.32 -18.55 -1.17
CA ASP A 300 -5.85 -19.17 -2.41
C ASP A 300 -4.42 -19.73 -2.26
N LEU A 301 -3.50 -18.93 -1.67
CA LEU A 301 -2.15 -19.37 -1.31
C LEU A 301 -2.18 -20.60 -0.40
N THR A 302 -3.03 -20.59 0.62
CA THR A 302 -3.15 -21.71 1.56
C THR A 302 -3.69 -22.98 0.87
N ALA A 303 -4.68 -22.85 -0.01
CA ALA A 303 -5.32 -23.98 -0.68
C ALA A 303 -4.44 -24.59 -1.78
N ASN A 304 -3.77 -23.75 -2.58
CA ASN A 304 -3.14 -24.18 -3.82
C ASN A 304 -1.60 -24.24 -3.75
N TYR A 305 -0.99 -23.56 -2.78
CA TYR A 305 0.47 -23.45 -2.67
C TYR A 305 1.03 -24.01 -1.36
N SER A 306 0.24 -24.80 -0.61
CA SER A 306 0.70 -25.52 0.59
C SER A 306 1.08 -26.97 0.28
N THR A 307 2.13 -27.46 0.94
CA THR A 307 2.42 -28.89 1.03
C THR A 307 1.63 -29.53 2.18
N THR A 308 1.70 -30.86 2.29
CA THR A 308 1.13 -31.57 3.45
C THR A 308 2.02 -31.50 4.69
N THR A 309 3.26 -31.02 4.58
CA THR A 309 4.25 -30.93 5.66
C THR A 309 3.83 -29.86 6.69
N PRO A 310 3.43 -30.24 7.91
CA PRO A 310 3.08 -29.28 8.97
C PRO A 310 4.34 -28.66 9.59
N VAL A 311 4.18 -27.53 10.29
CA VAL A 311 5.22 -27.02 11.19
C VAL A 311 5.49 -28.05 12.28
N ASP A 312 6.72 -28.60 12.32
CA ASP A 312 7.13 -29.54 13.35
C ASP A 312 7.35 -28.78 14.67
N THR A 313 6.47 -29.02 15.64
CA THR A 313 6.55 -28.43 16.99
C THR A 313 7.32 -29.33 17.97
N GLY A 314 7.93 -30.43 17.49
CA GLY A 314 8.60 -31.41 18.32
C GLY A 314 10.10 -31.23 18.46
N GLN A 315 10.57 -30.73 19.61
CA GLN A 315 11.83 -31.25 20.15
C GLN A 315 11.57 -32.67 20.68
N LYS A 316 11.89 -33.69 19.88
CA LYS A 316 12.09 -35.05 20.38
C LYS A 316 13.52 -35.48 20.10
N PHE A 317 14.45 -35.04 20.95
CA PHE A 317 15.71 -35.76 21.11
C PHE A 317 15.42 -37.05 21.90
N SER A 318 15.31 -38.15 21.17
CA SER A 318 15.46 -39.49 21.74
C SER A 318 16.92 -39.89 21.63
N MET A 319 17.65 -39.84 22.75
CA MET A 319 18.83 -40.69 22.96
C MET A 319 18.87 -41.14 24.43
N LEU A 320 18.68 -42.45 24.61
CA LEU A 320 19.23 -43.35 25.63
C LEU A 320 19.14 -42.97 27.12
N SER A 321 18.58 -43.90 27.89
CA SER A 321 18.44 -43.91 29.34
C SER A 321 19.76 -44.16 30.09
N PHE A 322 19.99 -43.46 31.21
CA PHE A 322 20.16 -43.97 32.59
C PHE A 322 20.96 -43.01 33.50
N SER A 323 20.59 -43.03 34.79
CA SER A 323 21.26 -42.48 35.98
C SER A 323 20.77 -41.14 36.53
N SER A 324 20.00 -41.30 37.61
CA SER A 324 19.58 -40.39 38.67
C SER A 324 20.60 -39.35 39.15
N LYS A 325 20.16 -38.09 39.21
CA LYS A 325 20.29 -37.18 40.37
C LYS A 325 19.27 -36.04 40.24
N LYS A 326 18.47 -35.84 41.28
CA LYS A 326 17.46 -34.77 41.40
C LYS A 326 18.15 -33.40 41.21
N LYS A 327 17.74 -32.67 40.18
CA LYS A 327 17.90 -31.21 40.09
C LYS A 327 16.51 -30.63 39.85
N GLU A 328 16.16 -29.69 40.70
CA GLU A 328 14.85 -29.06 40.80
C GLU A 328 14.43 -28.47 39.45
N ARG A 329 13.28 -28.93 38.92
CA ARG A 329 12.71 -28.40 37.68
C ARG A 329 12.07 -27.06 37.98
N HIS A 330 12.71 -25.97 37.58
CA HIS A 330 11.96 -24.75 37.25
C HIS A 330 10.98 -25.13 36.14
N LYS A 331 9.67 -25.09 36.45
CA LYS A 331 8.64 -25.14 35.42
C LYS A 331 8.88 -23.93 34.50
N PRO A 332 8.98 -24.11 33.18
CA PRO A 332 8.88 -22.96 32.29
C PRO A 332 7.53 -22.27 32.58
N PRO A 333 7.47 -20.93 32.59
CA PRO A 333 6.22 -20.24 32.84
C PRO A 333 5.19 -20.76 31.84
N ARG A 334 4.08 -21.29 32.35
CA ARG A 334 2.92 -21.60 31.52
C ARG A 334 2.47 -20.29 30.92
N PHE A 335 2.65 -20.14 29.63
CA PHE A 335 1.96 -19.11 28.88
C PHE A 335 0.47 -19.42 28.99
N LEU A 336 -0.23 -18.67 29.85
CA LEU A 336 -1.69 -18.65 29.93
C LEU A 336 -2.12 -17.61 28.90
N PRO A 337 -2.76 -17.99 27.78
CA PRO A 337 -3.32 -17.01 26.88
C PRO A 337 -4.57 -16.47 27.56
N ASP A 338 -4.43 -15.35 28.26
CA ASP A 338 -5.58 -14.61 28.75
C ASP A 338 -6.21 -13.89 27.55
N ALA A 339 -7.48 -14.21 27.29
CA ALA A 339 -8.23 -13.61 26.19
C ALA A 339 -8.40 -12.11 26.48
N ALA A 340 -8.03 -11.26 25.52
CA ALA A 340 -8.27 -9.81 25.47
C ALA A 340 -7.17 -8.82 25.93
N GLN A 341 -5.87 -9.10 25.71
CA GLN A 341 -4.90 -7.99 25.71
C GLN A 341 -4.80 -7.29 24.34
N ARG A 342 -5.28 -6.03 24.28
CA ARG A 342 -4.82 -4.99 23.35
C ARG A 342 -3.37 -4.55 23.68
N GLY A 343 -2.48 -5.51 23.89
CA GLY A 343 -1.14 -5.30 24.42
C GLY A 343 -0.07 -5.28 23.34
N ALA A 344 1.14 -4.88 23.73
CA ALA A 344 2.35 -5.04 22.93
C ALA A 344 3.11 -6.29 23.40
N ILE A 345 3.78 -6.99 22.49
CA ILE A 345 4.76 -8.02 22.87
C ILE A 345 5.97 -7.29 23.43
N SER A 346 6.33 -7.55 24.68
CA SER A 346 7.44 -6.86 25.34
C SER A 346 8.48 -7.80 25.92
N TRP A 347 9.75 -7.41 25.84
CA TRP A 347 10.88 -8.07 26.50
C TRP A 347 11.97 -7.06 26.83
N GLN A 348 12.83 -7.41 27.78
CA GLN A 348 13.97 -6.58 28.16
C GLN A 348 15.04 -6.58 27.07
N VAL A 349 15.59 -5.40 26.80
CA VAL A 349 16.69 -5.17 25.88
C VAL A 349 17.68 -4.20 26.52
N LEU A 350 18.93 -4.26 26.09
CA LEU A 350 19.94 -3.28 26.45
C LEU A 350 20.12 -2.32 25.27
N LEU A 351 19.74 -1.05 25.46
CA LEU A 351 19.86 0.00 24.46
C LEU A 351 21.24 0.67 24.56
N ASP A 352 21.93 0.78 23.43
CA ASP A 352 23.16 1.57 23.31
C ASP A 352 22.79 3.00 22.89
N ASP A 353 22.68 3.92 23.86
CA ASP A 353 22.37 5.31 23.57
C ASP A 353 23.64 6.05 23.12
N SER A 354 23.80 6.16 21.80
CA SER A 354 24.92 6.88 21.18
C SER A 354 25.06 8.34 21.61
N GLY A 355 23.99 8.99 22.09
CA GLY A 355 24.00 10.37 22.57
C GLY A 355 24.61 10.52 23.96
N GLN A 356 24.46 9.51 24.81
CA GLN A 356 24.97 9.49 26.19
C GLN A 356 26.18 8.56 26.39
N SER A 357 26.51 7.75 25.37
CA SER A 357 27.57 6.72 25.42
C SER A 357 27.38 5.74 26.59
N THR A 358 26.13 5.43 26.91
CA THR A 358 25.75 4.56 28.03
C THR A 358 24.79 3.47 27.57
N LEU A 359 24.91 2.31 28.21
CA LEU A 359 23.96 1.21 28.05
C LEU A 359 22.78 1.44 28.99
N VAL A 360 21.57 1.47 28.44
CA VAL A 360 20.32 1.71 29.17
C VAL A 360 19.49 0.43 29.15
N GLU A 361 19.09 -0.06 30.33
CA GLU A 361 18.15 -1.17 30.43
C GLU A 361 16.75 -0.70 30.05
N CYS A 362 16.17 -1.31 29.02
CA CYS A 362 14.89 -0.91 28.46
C CYS A 362 13.93 -2.09 28.33
N PHE A 363 12.64 -1.82 28.44
CA PHE A 363 11.60 -2.66 27.88
C PHE A 363 11.33 -2.24 26.44
N LEU A 364 11.59 -3.15 25.51
CA LEU A 364 11.10 -3.02 24.13
C LEU A 364 9.70 -3.58 24.09
N ALA A 365 8.76 -2.83 23.49
CA ALA A 365 7.40 -3.30 23.25
C ALA A 365 6.97 -3.03 21.80
N ILE A 366 6.43 -4.06 21.14
CA ILE A 366 5.91 -3.97 19.77
C ILE A 366 4.43 -4.32 19.76
N SER A 367 3.61 -3.39 19.26
CA SER A 367 2.20 -3.61 18.95
C SER A 367 1.98 -3.64 17.43
N ASN A 368 0.73 -3.82 17.01
CA ASN A 368 0.36 -3.72 15.59
C ASN A 368 0.70 -2.35 14.97
N GLU A 369 0.69 -1.28 15.77
CA GLU A 369 0.83 0.09 15.25
C GLU A 369 2.11 0.78 15.70
N THR A 370 2.70 0.35 16.81
CA THR A 370 3.74 1.12 17.50
C THR A 370 4.85 0.22 18.04
N PHE A 371 6.07 0.65 17.80
CA PHE A 371 7.28 0.18 18.46
C PHE A 371 7.70 1.21 19.49
N VAL A 372 7.99 0.78 20.72
CA VAL A 372 8.42 1.66 21.80
C VAL A 372 9.54 1.02 22.62
N LEU A 373 10.47 1.85 23.08
CA LEU A 373 11.48 1.54 24.08
C LEU A 373 11.21 2.41 25.30
N ILE A 374 11.09 1.77 26.47
CA ILE A 374 10.85 2.42 27.76
C ILE A 374 12.03 2.08 28.67
N GLU A 375 12.67 3.07 29.26
CA GLU A 375 13.76 2.84 30.21
C GLU A 375 13.21 2.19 31.49
N GLU A 376 13.86 1.13 31.96
CA GLU A 376 13.40 0.36 33.11
C GLU A 376 13.48 1.14 34.43
N SER A 377 14.52 1.96 34.60
CA SER A 377 14.76 2.71 35.84
C SER A 377 13.79 3.89 36.03
N SER A 378 13.55 4.65 34.96
CA SER A 378 12.77 5.88 34.97
C SER A 378 11.33 5.69 34.52
N GLN A 379 11.03 4.59 33.83
CA GLN A 379 9.75 4.32 33.16
C GLN A 379 9.42 5.35 32.06
N GLU A 380 10.41 6.13 31.60
CA GLU A 380 10.24 7.12 30.53
C GLU A 380 10.40 6.49 29.14
N ILE A 381 9.70 7.05 28.15
CA ILE A 381 9.82 6.62 26.75
C ILE A 381 11.12 7.16 26.17
N VAL A 382 12.02 6.24 25.83
CA VAL A 382 13.31 6.57 25.19
C VAL A 382 13.15 6.73 23.69
N PHE A 383 12.31 5.90 23.08
CA PHE A 383 12.06 5.93 21.64
C PHE A 383 10.67 5.38 21.30
N VAL A 384 9.99 6.00 20.34
CA VAL A 384 8.70 5.53 19.83
C VAL A 384 8.62 5.78 18.34
N THR A 385 8.14 4.80 17.59
CA THR A 385 7.91 4.94 16.15
C THR A 385 6.72 4.10 15.68
N PRO A 386 5.96 4.56 14.67
CA PRO A 386 4.99 3.70 14.01
C PRO A 386 5.67 2.48 13.38
N CYS A 387 5.12 1.27 13.53
CA CYS A 387 5.71 0.05 12.97
C CYS A 387 5.93 0.14 11.44
N LYS A 388 5.05 0.84 10.73
CA LYS A 388 5.16 1.12 9.29
C LYS A 388 6.35 1.99 8.88
N ALA A 389 6.97 2.70 9.82
CA ALA A 389 8.15 3.53 9.58
C ALA A 389 9.46 2.76 9.85
N ILE A 390 9.38 1.53 10.36
CA ILE A 390 10.54 0.67 10.60
C ILE A 390 10.92 0.03 9.27
N LEU A 391 12.07 0.44 8.73
CA LEU A 391 12.58 -0.06 7.45
C LEU A 391 13.27 -1.44 7.59
N GLY A 392 13.62 -1.83 8.82
CA GLY A 392 14.24 -3.09 9.20
C GLY A 392 14.94 -2.97 10.56
N TRP A 393 15.44 -4.09 11.11
CA TRP A 393 16.35 -4.12 12.26
C TRP A 393 17.45 -5.16 12.03
N ALA A 394 18.62 -4.96 12.63
CA ALA A 394 19.70 -5.93 12.63
C ALA A 394 20.01 -6.39 14.05
N ALA A 395 20.08 -7.71 14.26
CA ALA A 395 20.53 -8.28 15.54
C ALA A 395 22.04 -8.53 15.47
N GLN A 396 22.81 -7.83 16.31
CA GLN A 396 24.24 -8.03 16.45
C GLN A 396 24.51 -8.43 17.89
N ALA A 397 24.89 -9.69 18.14
CA ALA A 397 25.24 -10.27 19.46
C ALA A 397 24.72 -9.47 20.68
N ASN A 398 23.46 -9.72 21.06
CA ASN A 398 22.73 -9.07 22.17
C ASN A 398 22.46 -7.56 22.03
N ARG A 399 22.55 -7.00 20.81
CA ARG A 399 22.25 -5.59 20.50
C ARG A 399 21.26 -5.50 19.34
N LEU A 400 20.40 -4.49 19.41
CA LEU A 400 19.51 -4.07 18.32
C LEU A 400 20.08 -2.77 17.75
N VAL A 401 20.34 -2.74 16.44
CA VAL A 401 20.71 -1.54 15.68
C VAL A 401 19.61 -1.21 14.68
#